data_AF-A0A1I0DWF9-F1
#
_entry.id   AF-A0A1I0DWF9-F1
#
_cell.length_a   1.000
_cell.length_b   1.000
_cell.length_c   1.000
_cell.angle_alpha   90.00
_cell.angle_beta   90.00
_cell.angle_gamma   90.00
#
_symmetry.space_group_name_H-M   'P 1'
#
loop_
_entity.id
_entity.type
_entity.pdbx_description
1 polymer ?
#
loop_
_entity_poly.entity_id
_entity_poly.type
_entity_poly.pdbx_seq_one_letter_code
_entity_poly.pdbx_strand_id
1 'polypeptide(L)'
;MFEDALEKRIKELDEHLVSYSDKELSFREKQKDGKMEFVLKLSYPCILFRDVDENCLKYFKSKKTADCIMFEQKDSKTWALHIFEMKATVKSKEWGKIREQFRGAYYNALAIAGYLGIESYIKETKLYTCFQKDKITEDPSMVRGVLNDANSLIKEWIRGRVNLDCFDPLCLDMEKIKAVEDDNGQVVSSFIIE
;
A
#
# COMPACT_ATOMS: atom_id res chain seq x y z
N MET A 1 12.63 16.47 9.81
CA MET A 1 13.28 15.76 10.93
C MET A 1 12.20 15.40 11.92
N PHE A 2 12.16 14.15 12.38
CA PHE A 2 11.13 13.68 13.30
C PHE A 2 11.40 14.21 14.71
N GLU A 3 10.39 14.18 15.58
CA GLU A 3 10.59 14.53 16.99
C GLU A 3 11.49 13.49 17.69
N ASP A 4 12.31 13.92 18.66
CA ASP A 4 13.30 13.06 19.35
C ASP A 4 12.73 11.73 19.87
N ALA A 5 11.51 11.76 20.43
CA ALA A 5 10.87 10.57 20.96
C ALA A 5 10.49 9.57 19.87
N LEU A 6 10.06 10.06 18.71
CA LEU A 6 9.75 9.24 17.54
C LEU A 6 11.03 8.66 16.94
N GLU A 7 12.10 9.44 16.81
CA GLU A 7 13.39 8.94 16.34
C GLU A 7 13.94 7.81 17.20
N LYS A 8 13.80 7.91 18.53
CA LYS A 8 14.20 6.83 19.45
C LYS A 8 13.40 5.55 19.21
N ARG A 9 12.09 5.65 18.99
CA ARG A 9 11.24 4.48 18.67
C ARG A 9 11.62 3.86 17.33
N ILE A 10 11.90 4.67 16.31
CA ILE A 10 12.34 4.17 14.99
C ILE A 10 13.66 3.40 15.10
N LYS A 11 14.60 3.87 15.92
CA LYS A 11 15.90 3.21 16.12
C LYS A 11 15.83 1.83 16.79
N GLU A 12 14.73 1.50 17.44
CA GLU A 12 14.50 0.16 18.01
C GLU A 12 13.89 -0.83 17.00
N LEU A 13 13.56 -0.37 15.79
CA LEU A 13 13.03 -1.21 14.71
C LEU A 13 14.16 -1.80 13.87
N ASP A 14 13.88 -2.93 13.23
CA ASP A 14 14.81 -3.61 12.33
C ASP A 14 15.09 -2.75 11.08
N GLU A 15 16.33 -2.31 10.93
CA GLU A 15 16.78 -1.46 9.81
C GLU A 15 16.69 -2.13 8.43
N HIS A 16 16.56 -3.45 8.36
CA HIS A 16 16.31 -4.16 7.11
C HIS A 16 14.85 -4.13 6.69
N LEU A 17 13.93 -3.94 7.63
CA LEU A 17 12.48 -3.92 7.40
C LEU A 17 11.90 -2.50 7.43
N VAL A 18 12.59 -1.55 8.07
CA VAL A 18 12.11 -0.19 8.26
C VAL A 18 13.14 0.80 7.73
N SER A 19 12.67 1.70 6.87
CA SER A 19 13.48 2.77 6.27
C SER A 19 12.73 4.09 6.34
N TYR A 20 13.44 5.21 6.45
CA TYR A 20 12.82 6.53 6.48
C TYR A 20 13.64 7.55 5.68
N SER A 21 12.96 8.53 5.08
CA SER A 21 13.54 9.51 4.17
C SER A 21 12.56 10.66 3.94
N ASP A 22 13.05 11.83 3.55
CA ASP A 22 12.26 12.99 3.12
C ASP A 22 12.40 13.28 1.62
N LYS A 23 13.07 12.41 0.88
CA LYS A 23 13.34 12.58 -0.56
C LYS A 23 12.85 11.40 -1.38
N GLU A 24 13.29 10.21 -1.00
CA GLU A 24 13.06 9.00 -1.76
C GLU A 24 13.08 7.76 -0.88
N LEU A 25 12.17 6.84 -1.17
CA LEU A 25 12.17 5.45 -0.70
C LEU A 25 11.86 4.56 -1.89
N SER A 26 12.32 3.31 -1.89
CA SER A 26 11.86 2.31 -2.87
C SER A 26 11.39 1.05 -2.19
N PHE A 27 10.63 0.19 -2.86
CA PHE A 27 10.34 -1.18 -2.44
C PHE A 27 10.22 -2.09 -3.67
N ARG A 28 10.39 -3.40 -3.48
CA ARG A 28 10.48 -4.35 -4.60
C ARG A 28 9.77 -5.67 -4.32
N GLU A 29 9.27 -6.30 -5.37
CA GLU A 29 8.73 -7.66 -5.29
C GLU A 29 9.87 -8.68 -5.12
N LYS A 30 9.69 -9.64 -4.20
CA LYS A 30 10.73 -10.63 -3.85
C LYS A 30 10.89 -11.77 -4.85
N GLN A 31 9.95 -12.00 -5.77
CA GLN A 31 9.98 -13.17 -6.63
C GLN A 31 11.15 -13.12 -7.64
N LYS A 32 11.85 -14.27 -7.77
CA LYS A 32 13.14 -14.41 -8.47
C LYS A 32 13.11 -14.05 -9.96
N ASP A 33 11.95 -14.15 -10.62
CA ASP A 33 11.84 -14.08 -12.09
C ASP A 33 11.03 -12.88 -12.62
N GLY A 34 10.84 -11.84 -11.79
CA GLY A 34 10.16 -10.62 -12.21
C GLY A 34 10.19 -9.54 -11.12
N LYS A 35 11.37 -8.98 -10.87
CA LYS A 35 11.53 -7.92 -9.86
C LYS A 35 10.88 -6.64 -10.36
N MET A 36 9.68 -6.36 -9.89
CA MET A 36 9.15 -5.00 -9.94
C MET A 36 9.82 -4.18 -8.84
N GLU A 37 10.34 -3.00 -9.18
CA GLU A 37 10.77 -2.01 -8.21
C GLU A 37 9.92 -0.75 -8.35
N PHE A 38 9.49 -0.20 -7.22
CA PHE A 38 8.73 1.03 -7.15
C PHE A 38 9.54 2.05 -6.36
N VAL A 39 9.76 3.22 -6.98
CA VAL A 39 10.50 4.34 -6.40
C VAL A 39 9.49 5.43 -6.03
N LEU A 40 9.44 5.78 -4.75
CA LEU A 40 8.60 6.81 -4.17
C LEU A 40 9.38 8.11 -4.09
N LYS A 41 8.96 9.14 -4.81
CA LYS A 41 9.44 10.50 -4.64
C LYS A 41 8.61 11.18 -3.56
N LEU A 42 9.25 11.69 -2.52
CA LEU A 42 8.59 12.14 -1.31
C LEU A 42 8.55 13.66 -1.23
N SER A 43 7.37 14.21 -0.96
CA SER A 43 7.20 15.63 -0.66
C SER A 43 7.43 15.93 0.83
N TYR A 44 7.36 14.90 1.68
CA TYR A 44 7.41 14.98 3.13
C TYR A 44 8.21 13.82 3.74
N PRO A 45 8.67 13.94 5.00
CA PRO A 45 9.31 12.83 5.72
C PRO A 45 8.38 11.62 5.83
N CYS A 46 8.89 10.45 5.44
CA CYS A 46 8.16 9.19 5.45
C CYS A 46 8.91 8.10 6.22
N ILE A 47 8.15 7.17 6.80
CA ILE A 47 8.64 5.94 7.43
C ILE A 47 7.97 4.77 6.73
N LEU A 48 8.74 3.94 6.02
CA LEU A 48 8.28 2.79 5.26
C LEU A 48 8.65 1.48 5.97
N PHE A 49 7.62 0.68 6.23
CA PHE A 49 7.67 -0.69 6.70
C PHE A 49 7.47 -1.63 5.50
N ARG A 50 8.42 -2.55 5.32
CA ARG A 50 8.45 -3.53 4.23
C ARG A 50 8.09 -4.91 4.75
N ASP A 51 7.78 -5.80 3.81
CA ASP A 51 7.58 -7.23 4.08
C ASP A 51 6.57 -7.48 5.20
N VAL A 52 5.53 -6.64 5.25
CA VAL A 52 4.52 -6.68 6.32
C VAL A 52 3.73 -7.99 6.27
N ASP A 53 3.59 -8.59 5.09
CA ASP A 53 3.02 -9.91 4.84
C ASP A 53 3.77 -11.05 5.54
N GLU A 54 5.09 -10.94 5.63
CA GLU A 54 5.92 -11.89 6.36
C GLU A 54 6.04 -11.56 7.86
N ASN A 55 5.84 -10.29 8.22
CA ASN A 55 6.09 -9.77 9.57
C ASN A 55 4.82 -9.30 10.31
N CYS A 56 3.65 -9.80 9.88
CA CYS A 56 2.38 -9.39 10.47
C CYS A 56 2.24 -9.79 11.95
N LEU A 57 1.54 -8.97 12.72
CA LEU A 57 1.34 -9.21 14.15
C LEU A 57 0.65 -10.54 14.40
N LYS A 58 1.28 -11.38 15.23
CA LYS A 58 0.86 -12.77 15.48
C LYS A 58 -0.52 -12.86 16.15
N TYR A 59 -0.98 -11.83 16.83
CA TYR A 59 -2.27 -11.81 17.53
C TYR A 59 -3.50 -11.65 16.60
N PHE A 60 -3.34 -11.15 15.37
CA PHE A 60 -4.47 -11.00 14.45
C PHE A 60 -4.90 -12.32 13.82
N LYS A 61 -6.21 -12.57 13.71
CA LYS A 61 -6.75 -13.82 13.14
C LYS A 61 -6.36 -14.01 11.67
N SER A 62 -6.48 -12.95 10.87
CA SER A 62 -6.02 -12.97 9.48
C SER A 62 -4.53 -12.64 9.41
N LYS A 63 -3.80 -13.39 8.59
CA LYS A 63 -2.41 -13.12 8.22
C LYS A 63 -2.27 -12.57 6.80
N LYS A 64 -3.39 -12.42 6.09
CA LYS A 64 -3.38 -11.75 4.79
C LYS A 64 -3.22 -10.26 5.05
N THR A 65 -2.13 -9.69 4.60
CA THR A 65 -1.82 -8.27 4.68
C THR A 65 -1.11 -7.85 3.42
N ALA A 66 -1.07 -6.55 3.17
CA ALA A 66 -0.32 -5.97 2.07
C ALA A 66 1.19 -5.99 2.33
N ASP A 67 1.98 -5.83 1.27
CA ASP A 67 3.43 -5.94 1.31
C ASP A 67 4.07 -4.80 2.11
N CYS A 68 3.57 -3.58 1.99
CA CYS A 68 4.18 -2.40 2.60
C CYS A 68 3.17 -1.46 3.26
N ILE A 69 3.63 -0.80 4.32
CA ILE A 69 2.93 0.28 5.04
C ILE A 69 3.87 1.47 5.12
N MET A 70 3.39 2.67 4.84
CA MET A 70 4.17 3.90 4.99
C MET A 70 3.38 4.97 5.75
N PHE A 71 4.07 5.67 6.63
CA PHE A 71 3.55 6.84 7.32
C PHE A 71 4.25 8.09 6.80
N GLU A 72 3.48 9.07 6.35
CA GLU A 72 3.98 10.34 5.86
C GLU A 72 3.61 11.48 6.82
N GLN A 73 4.61 12.25 7.25
CA GLN A 73 4.42 13.36 8.18
C GLN A 73 4.20 14.67 7.42
N LYS A 74 2.94 15.06 7.23
CA LYS A 74 2.59 16.35 6.60
C LYS A 74 2.94 17.54 7.49
N ASP A 75 2.67 17.40 8.78
CA ASP A 75 3.05 18.36 9.84
C ASP A 75 3.14 17.65 11.22
N SER A 76 3.26 18.41 12.32
CA SER A 76 3.41 17.84 13.67
C SER A 76 2.18 17.07 14.19
N LYS A 77 0.98 17.29 13.63
CA LYS A 77 -0.28 16.68 14.07
C LYS A 77 -1.09 16.04 12.93
N THR A 78 -0.53 16.02 11.73
CA THR A 78 -1.17 15.46 10.54
C THR A 78 -0.25 14.44 9.89
N TRP A 79 -0.71 13.19 9.88
CA TRP A 79 -0.07 12.07 9.23
C TRP A 79 -0.99 11.44 8.19
N ALA A 80 -0.41 11.00 7.08
CA ALA A 80 -1.08 10.17 6.09
C ALA A 80 -0.54 8.73 6.18
N LEU A 81 -1.45 7.77 6.08
CA LEU A 81 -1.15 6.35 6.00
C LEU A 81 -1.25 5.89 4.54
N HIS A 82 -0.21 5.27 4.02
CA HIS A 82 -0.17 4.68 2.68
C HIS A 82 0.01 3.17 2.80
N ILE A 83 -0.79 2.40 2.08
CA ILE A 83 -0.72 0.93 2.08
C ILE A 83 -0.50 0.46 0.65
N PHE A 84 0.57 -0.31 0.42
CA PHE A 84 0.94 -0.77 -0.92
C PHE A 84 0.85 -2.29 -1.02
N GLU A 85 0.11 -2.76 -2.02
CA GLU A 85 0.04 -4.17 -2.42
C GLU A 85 0.64 -4.33 -3.82
N MET A 86 1.60 -5.24 -3.96
CA MET A 86 2.26 -5.57 -5.22
C MET A 86 1.63 -6.81 -5.86
N LYS A 87 1.40 -6.75 -7.18
CA LYS A 87 0.91 -7.89 -7.97
C LYS A 87 1.51 -7.93 -9.37
N ALA A 88 2.18 -9.03 -9.74
CA ALA A 88 2.58 -9.25 -11.13
C ALA A 88 1.39 -9.19 -12.12
N THR A 89 0.20 -9.65 -11.72
CA THR A 89 -1.02 -9.51 -12.53
C THR A 89 -2.22 -9.32 -11.63
N VAL A 90 -3.15 -8.47 -12.04
CA VAL A 90 -4.43 -8.28 -11.36
C VAL A 90 -5.56 -8.87 -12.22
N LYS A 91 -6.25 -9.87 -11.67
CA LYS A 91 -7.47 -10.49 -12.22
C LYS A 91 -8.64 -10.27 -11.27
N SER A 92 -9.87 -10.45 -11.76
CA SER A 92 -11.09 -10.32 -10.94
C SER A 92 -11.05 -11.15 -9.64
N LYS A 93 -10.55 -12.39 -9.69
CA LYS A 93 -10.38 -13.26 -8.51
C LYS A 93 -9.27 -12.80 -7.54
N GLU A 94 -8.30 -12.03 -8.02
CA GLU A 94 -7.20 -11.50 -7.21
C GLU A 94 -7.64 -10.23 -6.49
N TRP A 95 -8.52 -9.44 -7.09
CA TRP A 95 -9.04 -8.23 -6.47
C TRP A 95 -9.70 -8.48 -5.11
N GLY A 96 -10.51 -9.55 -4.98
CA GLY A 96 -11.07 -9.94 -3.69
C GLY A 96 -10.01 -10.22 -2.61
N LYS A 97 -8.85 -10.78 -3.00
CA LYS A 97 -7.74 -11.04 -2.08
C LYS A 97 -7.00 -9.76 -1.70
N ILE A 98 -6.78 -8.87 -2.66
CA ILE A 98 -6.14 -7.56 -2.45
C ILE A 98 -6.92 -6.77 -1.39
N ARG A 99 -8.26 -6.79 -1.42
CA ARG A 99 -9.09 -6.16 -0.39
C ARG A 99 -8.86 -6.73 1.01
N GLU A 100 -8.73 -8.04 1.14
CA GLU A 100 -8.41 -8.68 2.42
C GLU A 100 -7.00 -8.31 2.91
N GLN A 101 -6.04 -8.19 1.99
CA GLN A 101 -4.67 -7.76 2.28
C GLN A 101 -4.63 -6.29 2.75
N PHE A 102 -5.35 -5.38 2.09
CA PHE A 102 -5.49 -3.99 2.54
C PHE A 102 -6.07 -3.89 3.95
N ARG A 103 -7.12 -4.66 4.23
CA ARG A 103 -7.71 -4.70 5.57
C ARG A 103 -6.72 -5.20 6.62
N GLY A 104 -5.97 -6.27 6.32
CA GLY A 104 -4.94 -6.77 7.23
C GLY A 104 -3.81 -5.77 7.47
N ALA A 105 -3.37 -5.09 6.40
CA ALA A 105 -2.36 -4.04 6.51
C ALA A 105 -2.85 -2.85 7.32
N TYR A 106 -4.11 -2.45 7.16
CA TYR A 106 -4.69 -1.38 7.96
C TYR A 106 -4.63 -1.69 9.46
N TYR A 107 -4.94 -2.91 9.89
CA TYR A 107 -4.81 -3.29 11.30
C TYR A 107 -3.35 -3.32 11.79
N ASN A 108 -2.42 -3.79 10.97
CA ASN A 108 -0.99 -3.73 11.31
C ASN A 108 -0.53 -2.27 11.40
N ALA A 109 -0.98 -1.40 10.49
CA ALA A 109 -0.66 0.01 10.49
C ALA A 109 -1.16 0.71 11.76
N LEU A 110 -2.38 0.44 12.21
CA LEU A 110 -2.89 1.01 13.47
C LEU A 110 -2.04 0.61 14.68
N ALA A 111 -1.59 -0.65 14.74
CA ALA A 111 -0.74 -1.11 15.83
C ALA A 111 0.67 -0.50 15.77
N ILE A 112 1.26 -0.41 14.57
CA ILE A 112 2.54 0.26 14.34
C ILE A 112 2.43 1.75 14.70
N ALA A 113 1.36 2.42 14.29
CA ALA A 113 1.10 3.82 14.61
C ALA A 113 1.01 4.06 16.12
N GLY A 114 0.35 3.16 16.86
CA GLY A 114 0.31 3.22 18.32
C GLY A 114 1.70 3.02 18.95
N TYR A 115 2.52 2.12 18.40
CA TYR A 115 3.92 2.00 18.81
C TYR A 115 4.73 3.25 18.52
N LEU A 116 4.53 3.90 17.37
CA LEU A 116 5.21 5.15 17.02
C LEU A 116 4.68 6.37 17.79
N GLY A 117 3.49 6.25 18.42
CA GLY A 117 2.82 7.34 19.13
C GLY A 117 2.18 8.37 18.19
N ILE A 118 1.78 7.94 16.99
CA ILE A 118 1.22 8.81 15.94
C ILE A 118 -0.24 8.47 15.59
N GLU A 119 -0.86 7.48 16.23
CA GLU A 119 -2.17 6.94 15.85
C GLU A 119 -3.27 8.00 15.86
N SER A 120 -3.26 8.89 16.85
CA SER A 120 -4.23 9.98 16.98
C SER A 120 -4.06 11.08 15.92
N TYR A 121 -2.95 11.08 15.19
CA TYR A 121 -2.59 12.07 14.18
C TYR A 121 -2.75 11.57 12.74
N ILE A 122 -3.14 10.31 12.53
CA ILE A 122 -3.48 9.80 11.19
C ILE A 122 -4.82 10.45 10.76
N LYS A 123 -4.77 11.28 9.72
CA LYS A 123 -5.96 11.98 9.17
C LYS A 123 -6.36 11.49 7.79
N GLU A 124 -5.47 10.78 7.12
CA GLU A 124 -5.68 10.30 5.78
C GLU A 124 -5.20 8.86 5.64
N THR A 125 -5.87 8.07 4.79
CA THR A 125 -5.41 6.74 4.40
C THR A 125 -5.61 6.56 2.90
N LYS A 126 -4.52 6.26 2.19
CA LYS A 126 -4.49 5.99 0.75
C LYS A 126 -4.04 4.55 0.49
N LEU A 127 -4.70 3.89 -0.46
CA LEU A 127 -4.36 2.54 -0.87
C LEU A 127 -3.68 2.56 -2.23
N TYR A 128 -2.74 1.64 -2.46
CA TYR A 128 -2.01 1.54 -3.71
C TYR A 128 -1.97 0.07 -4.14
N THR A 129 -2.44 -0.21 -5.35
CA THR A 129 -2.12 -1.48 -6.03
C THR A 129 -1.05 -1.21 -7.06
N CYS A 130 0.12 -1.79 -6.84
CA CYS A 130 1.32 -1.69 -7.67
C CYS A 130 1.43 -2.95 -8.54
N PHE A 131 1.31 -2.85 -9.86
CA PHE A 131 1.16 -4.05 -10.70
C PHE A 131 1.79 -3.96 -12.08
N GLN A 132 2.10 -5.12 -12.69
CA GLN A 132 2.61 -5.16 -14.07
C GLN A 132 1.47 -5.24 -15.11
N LYS A 133 0.47 -6.10 -14.87
CA LYS A 133 -0.61 -6.39 -15.84
C LYS A 133 -2.00 -6.24 -15.22
N ASP A 134 -2.91 -5.53 -15.89
CA ASP A 134 -4.30 -5.38 -15.46
C ASP A 134 -5.23 -6.13 -16.41
N LYS A 135 -5.53 -7.39 -16.06
CA LYS A 135 -6.44 -8.22 -16.85
C LYS A 135 -7.91 -7.90 -16.62
N ILE A 136 -8.23 -7.02 -15.67
CA ILE A 136 -9.61 -6.59 -15.42
C ILE A 136 -10.03 -5.58 -16.47
N THR A 137 -9.21 -4.56 -16.71
CA THR A 137 -9.53 -3.49 -17.67
C THR A 137 -9.18 -3.86 -19.12
N GLU A 138 -8.25 -4.79 -19.33
CA GLU A 138 -7.91 -5.34 -20.65
C GLU A 138 -9.03 -6.18 -21.27
N ASP A 139 -10.02 -6.65 -20.49
CA ASP A 139 -11.16 -7.43 -21.00
C ASP A 139 -12.40 -6.52 -21.22
N PRO A 140 -12.77 -6.22 -22.48
CA PRO A 140 -13.92 -5.35 -22.78
C PRO A 140 -15.27 -5.91 -22.32
N SER A 141 -15.37 -7.23 -22.08
CA SER A 141 -16.59 -7.84 -21.55
C SER A 141 -16.78 -7.51 -20.07
N MET A 142 -15.70 -7.50 -19.28
CA MET A 142 -15.72 -7.13 -17.86
C MET A 142 -16.03 -5.64 -17.68
N VAL A 143 -15.45 -4.79 -18.53
CA VAL A 143 -15.72 -3.33 -18.52
C VAL A 143 -17.19 -3.05 -18.87
N ARG A 144 -17.76 -3.73 -19.88
CA ARG A 144 -19.19 -3.58 -20.23
C ARG A 144 -20.13 -4.11 -19.15
N GLY A 145 -19.78 -5.22 -18.50
CA GLY A 145 -20.57 -5.77 -17.39
C GLY A 145 -20.68 -4.82 -16.19
N VAL A 146 -19.69 -3.95 -15.98
CA VAL A 146 -19.70 -2.90 -14.96
C VAL A 146 -20.69 -1.78 -15.26
N LEU A 147 -20.79 -1.35 -16.52
CA LEU A 147 -21.77 -0.35 -16.96
C LEU A 147 -23.21 -0.82 -16.74
N ASN A 148 -23.45 -2.14 -16.81
CA ASN A 148 -24.75 -2.77 -16.55
C ASN A 148 -24.96 -3.16 -15.08
N ASP A 149 -24.14 -2.61 -14.19
CA ASP A 149 -24.23 -2.75 -12.75
C ASP A 149 -24.04 -4.17 -12.16
N ALA A 150 -23.65 -5.16 -12.96
CA ALA A 150 -23.70 -6.58 -12.60
C ALA A 150 -22.57 -7.08 -11.67
N ASN A 151 -21.48 -6.32 -11.46
CA ASN A 151 -20.34 -6.77 -10.64
C ASN A 151 -19.76 -5.64 -9.76
N SER A 152 -20.07 -5.64 -8.47
CA SER A 152 -19.64 -4.61 -7.51
C SER A 152 -18.13 -4.57 -7.30
N LEU A 153 -17.46 -5.73 -7.31
CA LEU A 153 -16.02 -5.82 -7.10
C LEU A 153 -15.22 -5.21 -8.25
N ILE A 154 -15.62 -5.47 -9.49
CA ILE A 154 -14.95 -4.88 -10.66
C ILE A 154 -15.18 -3.36 -10.71
N LYS A 155 -16.35 -2.88 -10.26
CA LYS A 155 -16.60 -1.43 -10.13
C LYS A 155 -15.62 -0.75 -9.18
N GLU A 156 -15.34 -1.36 -8.03
CA GLU A 156 -14.37 -0.82 -7.07
C GLU A 156 -12.99 -0.65 -7.72
N TRP A 157 -12.52 -1.68 -8.44
CA TRP A 157 -11.25 -1.62 -9.18
C TRP A 157 -11.24 -0.51 -10.25
N ILE A 158 -12.30 -0.41 -11.05
CA ILE A 158 -12.39 0.59 -12.11
C ILE A 158 -12.43 2.00 -11.53
N ARG A 159 -13.25 2.22 -10.49
CA ARG A 159 -13.45 3.52 -9.85
C ARG A 159 -12.29 3.95 -8.93
N GLY A 160 -11.43 3.03 -8.51
CA GLY A 160 -10.36 3.32 -7.56
C GLY A 160 -10.90 3.63 -6.16
N ARG A 161 -12.01 2.98 -5.77
CA ARG A 161 -12.67 3.20 -4.46
C ARG A 161 -12.91 1.85 -3.81
N VAL A 162 -12.38 1.65 -2.62
CA VAL A 162 -12.38 0.35 -1.94
C VAL A 162 -13.14 0.46 -0.64
N ASN A 163 -14.11 -0.43 -0.46
CA ASN A 163 -14.77 -0.57 0.83
C ASN A 163 -14.03 -1.63 1.65
N LEU A 164 -13.44 -1.20 2.76
CA LEU A 164 -12.84 -2.08 3.75
C LEU A 164 -13.82 -2.29 4.89
N ASP A 165 -14.15 -3.56 5.13
CA ASP A 165 -14.97 -4.00 6.25
C ASP A 165 -14.11 -4.05 7.52
N CYS A 166 -13.78 -2.87 8.04
CA CYS A 166 -13.03 -2.65 9.27
C CYS A 166 -13.99 -2.58 10.48
N PHE A 167 -13.51 -2.16 11.66
CA PHE A 167 -14.39 -1.97 12.83
C PHE A 167 -15.50 -0.95 12.51
N ASP A 168 -15.10 0.15 11.89
CA ASP A 168 -15.98 1.08 11.20
C ASP A 168 -15.76 0.87 9.69
N PRO A 169 -16.84 0.72 8.89
CA PRO A 169 -16.69 0.62 7.44
C PRO A 169 -15.97 1.84 6.86
N LEU A 170 -14.89 1.60 6.13
CA LEU A 170 -14.07 2.64 5.50
C LEU A 170 -14.20 2.55 3.98
N CYS A 171 -14.52 3.67 3.34
CA CYS A 171 -14.43 3.80 1.89
C CYS A 171 -13.20 4.66 1.57
N LEU A 172 -12.17 4.03 1.01
CA LEU A 172 -10.88 4.66 0.76
C LEU A 172 -10.61 4.78 -0.74
N ASP A 173 -9.91 5.84 -1.11
CA ASP A 173 -9.37 5.98 -2.45
C ASP A 173 -8.18 5.04 -2.64
N MET A 174 -8.09 4.48 -3.84
CA MET A 174 -7.04 3.57 -4.26
C MET A 174 -6.45 4.01 -5.58
N GLU A 175 -5.13 4.20 -5.58
CA GLU A 175 -4.35 4.46 -6.78
C GLU A 175 -3.83 3.16 -7.40
N LYS A 176 -3.79 3.16 -8.73
CA LYS A 176 -3.34 2.04 -9.57
C LYS A 176 -2.01 2.43 -10.19
N ILE A 177 -0.93 1.86 -9.69
CA ILE A 177 0.42 2.16 -10.17
C ILE A 177 0.89 1.01 -11.05
N LYS A 178 0.91 1.24 -12.37
CA LYS A 178 1.42 0.25 -13.32
C LYS A 178 2.95 0.35 -13.39
N ALA A 179 3.61 -0.78 -13.27
CA ALA A 179 5.05 -0.88 -13.48
C ALA A 179 5.39 -0.74 -14.97
N VAL A 180 6.49 -0.06 -15.27
CA VAL A 180 6.97 0.17 -16.63
C VAL A 180 8.27 -0.58 -16.84
N GLU A 181 8.46 -1.16 -18.01
CA GLU A 181 9.74 -1.77 -18.37
C GLU A 181 10.68 -0.67 -18.88
N ASP A 182 11.87 -0.57 -18.30
CA ASP A 182 12.90 0.37 -18.73
C ASP A 182 13.67 -0.16 -19.96
N ASP A 183 14.56 0.68 -20.50
CA ASP A 183 15.36 0.34 -21.68
C ASP A 183 16.31 -0.86 -21.45
N ASN A 184 16.53 -1.27 -20.20
CA ASN A 184 17.36 -2.41 -19.81
C ASN A 184 16.53 -3.67 -19.49
N GLY A 185 15.22 -3.64 -19.71
CA GLY A 185 14.31 -4.75 -19.39
C GLY A 185 13.99 -4.90 -17.91
N GLN A 186 14.31 -3.91 -17.07
CA GLN A 186 13.94 -3.88 -15.66
C GLN A 186 12.55 -3.28 -15.50
N VAL A 187 11.73 -3.87 -14.64
CA VAL A 187 10.37 -3.40 -14.39
C VAL A 187 10.39 -2.41 -13.23
N VAL A 188 10.45 -1.11 -13.55
CA VAL A 188 10.58 -0.03 -12.58
C VAL A 188 9.51 1.03 -12.80
N SER A 189 8.93 1.56 -11.72
CA SER A 189 8.05 2.73 -11.82
C SER A 189 8.35 3.73 -10.71
N SER A 190 8.35 5.01 -11.05
CA SER A 190 8.56 6.11 -10.12
C SER A 190 7.30 6.97 -10.06
N PHE A 191 6.86 7.29 -8.85
CA PHE A 191 5.71 8.17 -8.64
C PHE A 191 5.90 9.06 -7.41
N ILE A 192 5.16 10.17 -7.38
CA ILE A 192 5.22 11.14 -6.30
C ILE A 192 4.16 10.78 -5.26
N ILE A 193 4.55 10.85 -4.00
CA ILE A 193 3.63 10.79 -2.87
C ILE A 193 3.24 12.22 -2.52
N GLU A 194 1.94 12.50 -2.63
CA GLU A 194 1.30 13.80 -2.37
C GLU A 194 0.35 13.76 -1.19
#